data_AF-U2QN41-F1
#
_entry.id   AF-U2QN41-F1
#
_cell.length_a   1.000
_cell.length_b   1.000
_cell.length_c   1.000
_cell.angle_alpha   90.00
_cell.angle_beta   90.00
_cell.angle_gamma   90.00
#
_symmetry.space_group_name_H-M   'P 1'
#
loop_
_entity.id
_entity.type
_entity.pdbx_description
1 polymer ?
#
loop_
_entity_poly.entity_id
_entity_poly.type
_entity_poly.pdbx_seq_one_letter_code
_entity_poly.pdbx_strand_id
1 'polypeptide(L)' 'MEFKEFVNSLPNQRNEVISQLMLLCRVSRITVYRWLRGDFVPDALKRKVIADYLQMSEKELWPNV' A
#
# COMPACT_ATOMS: atom_id res chain seq x y z
N MET A 1 3.22 -8.58 -8.45
CA MET A 1 3.65 -8.77 -7.05
C MET A 1 2.63 -8.10 -6.18
N GLU A 2 2.04 -8.80 -5.21
CA GLU A 2 0.96 -8.22 -4.40
C GLU A 2 1.47 -7.01 -3.60
N PHE A 3 0.59 -6.06 -3.27
CA PHE A 3 0.95 -4.84 -2.56
C PHE A 3 1.83 -5.05 -1.32
N LYS A 4 1.48 -6.01 -0.46
CA LYS A 4 2.24 -6.34 0.75
C LYS A 4 3.63 -6.88 0.42
N GLU A 5 3.75 -7.69 -0.62
CA GLU A 5 5.02 -8.29 -1.05
C GLU A 5 5.95 -7.20 -1.60
N PHE A 6 5.40 -6.32 -2.44
CA PHE A 6 6.12 -5.19 -3.01
C PHE A 6 6.73 -4.32 -1.91
N VAL A 7 5.90 -3.80 -1.01
CA VAL A 7 6.37 -2.87 0.03
C VAL A 7 7.34 -3.56 1.01
N ASN A 8 7.17 -4.85 1.30
CA ASN A 8 8.09 -5.59 2.16
C ASN A 8 9.41 -5.95 1.46
N SER A 9 9.46 -5.97 0.13
CA SER A 9 10.69 -6.21 -0.65
C SER A 9 11.61 -4.99 -0.76
N LEU A 10 11.10 -3.78 -0.48
CA LEU A 10 11.87 -2.55 -0.59
C LEU A 10 12.97 -2.44 0.49
N PRO A 11 14.26 -2.49 0.13
CA PRO A 11 15.34 -2.32 1.10
C PRO A 11 15.46 -0.84 1.48
N ASN A 12 15.50 -0.56 2.78
CA ASN A 12 15.72 0.78 3.36
C ASN A 12 14.69 1.88 3.01
N GLN A 13 13.72 1.63 2.12
CA GLN A 13 12.69 2.60 1.72
C GLN A 13 11.32 2.36 2.36
N ARG A 14 11.13 1.22 3.05
CA ARG A 14 9.84 0.82 3.63
C ARG A 14 9.23 1.88 4.56
N ASN A 15 10.04 2.51 5.41
CA ASN A 15 9.55 3.52 6.35
C ASN A 15 9.11 4.82 5.65
N GLU A 16 9.79 5.18 4.56
CA GLU A 16 9.43 6.33 3.74
C GLU A 16 8.11 6.07 3.02
N VAL A 17 7.98 4.92 2.35
CA VAL A 17 6.74 4.50 1.68
C VAL A 17 5.57 4.49 2.66
N ILE A 18 5.72 3.91 3.84
CA ILE A 18 4.66 3.92 4.87
C ILE A 18 4.25 5.36 5.21
N SER A 19 5.22 6.26 5.36
CA SER A 19 4.96 7.66 5.70
C SER A 19 4.25 8.40 4.57
N GLN A 20 4.62 8.14 3.31
CA GLN A 20 3.93 8.71 2.14
C GLN A 20 2.50 8.19 2.02
N LEU A 21 2.28 6.89 2.23
CA LEU A 21 0.93 6.30 2.22
C LEU A 21 0.03 6.86 3.32
N MET A 22 0.58 7.13 4.51
CA MET A 22 -0.17 7.81 5.58
C MET A 22 -0.66 9.19 5.13
N LEU A 23 0.21 9.98 4.49
CA LEU A 23 -0.12 11.33 4.03
C LEU A 23 -1.12 11.32 2.88
N LEU A 24 -0.88 10.49 1.86
CA LEU A 24 -1.71 10.40 0.66
C LEU A 24 -3.10 9.85 0.96
N CYS A 25 -3.20 8.80 1.79
CA CYS A 25 -4.48 8.17 2.11
C CYS A 25 -5.17 8.76 3.34
N ARG A 26 -4.55 9.73 4.03
CA ARG A 26 -5.04 10.36 5.27
C ARG A 26 -5.40 9.35 6.35
N VAL A 27 -4.52 8.37 6.55
CA VAL A 27 -4.70 7.28 7.53
C VAL A 27 -3.57 7.24 8.55
N SER A 28 -3.83 6.54 9.66
CA SER A 28 -2.80 6.29 10.68
C SER A 28 -1.71 5.33 10.18
N ARG A 29 -0.53 5.39 10.79
CA ARG A 29 0.55 4.42 10.57
C ARG A 29 0.08 2.97 10.81
N ILE A 30 -0.75 2.77 11.84
CA ILE A 30 -1.30 1.46 12.22
C ILE A 30 -2.15 0.90 11.07
N THR A 31 -2.95 1.73 10.43
CA THR A 31 -3.77 1.34 9.27
C THR A 31 -2.90 0.80 8.14
N VAL A 32 -1.81 1.52 7.80
CA VAL A 32 -0.88 1.06 6.75
C VAL A 32 -0.21 -0.26 7.13
N TYR A 33 0.22 -0.43 8.39
CA TYR A 33 0.77 -1.70 8.85
C TYR A 33 -0.23 -2.86 8.75
N ARG A 34 -1.51 -2.63 9.04
CA ARG A 34 -2.56 -3.65 8.91
C ARG A 34 -2.74 -4.07 7.44
N TRP A 35 -2.66 -3.15 6.49
CA TRP A 35 -2.64 -3.49 5.06
C TRP A 35 -1.43 -4.35 4.69
N LEU A 36 -0.23 -4.00 5.21
CA LEU A 36 1.00 -4.74 4.94
C LEU A 36 1.06 -6.12 5.61
N ARG A 37 0.28 -6.33 6.67
CA ARG A 37 0.08 -7.64 7.30
C ARG A 37 -0.99 -8.48 6.59
N GLY A 38 -1.85 -7.83 5.80
CA GLY A 38 -3.00 -8.48 5.15
C GLY A 38 -4.23 -8.60 6.05
N ASP A 39 -4.29 -7.86 7.16
CA ASP A 39 -5.43 -7.89 8.08
C ASP A 39 -6.73 -7.42 7.39
N PHE A 40 -6.61 -6.46 6.46
CA PHE A 40 -7.68 -6.05 5.55
C PHE A 40 -7.11 -5.31 4.33
N VAL A 41 -7.95 -5.17 3.30
CA VAL A 41 -7.62 -4.51 2.04
C VAL A 41 -8.03 -3.03 2.08
N PRO A 42 -7.22 -2.07 1.57
CA PRO A 42 -7.66 -0.68 1.42
C PRO A 42 -8.92 -0.59 0.54
N ASP A 43 -9.79 0.40 0.79
CA ASP A 43 -10.94 0.68 -0.10
C ASP A 43 -10.51 1.17 -1.49
N ALA A 44 -11.43 1.15 -2.45
CA ALA A 44 -11.14 1.43 -3.86
C ALA A 44 -10.45 2.78 -4.11
N LEU A 45 -10.85 3.84 -3.41
CA LEU A 45 -10.21 5.15 -3.55
C LEU A 45 -8.76 5.11 -3.09
N LYS A 46 -8.49 4.45 -1.95
CA LYS A 46 -7.12 4.31 -1.43
C LYS A 46 -6.27 3.40 -2.31
N ARG A 47 -6.83 2.31 -2.84
CA ARG A 47 -6.09 1.44 -3.78
C ARG A 47 -5.65 2.18 -5.02
N LYS A 48 -6.53 3.00 -5.62
CA LYS A 48 -6.17 3.85 -6.75
C LYS A 48 -5.03 4.82 -6.39
N VAL A 49 -5.13 5.53 -5.27
CA VAL A 49 -4.08 6.46 -4.81
C VAL A 49 -2.74 5.74 -4.59
N ILE A 50 -2.76 4.55 -3.98
CA ILE A 50 -1.56 3.75 -3.75
C ILE A 50 -0.96 3.26 -5.08
N ALA A 51 -1.79 2.77 -6.00
CA ALA A 51 -1.38 2.32 -7.33
C ALA A 51 -0.69 3.45 -8.13
N ASP A 52 -1.30 4.63 -8.15
CA ASP A 52 -0.75 5.82 -8.80
C ASP A 52 0.60 6.23 -8.18
N TYR A 53 0.71 6.20 -6.85
CA TYR A 53 1.96 6.52 -6.14
C TYR A 53 3.09 5.51 -6.41
N LEU A 54 2.75 4.22 -6.44
CA LEU A 54 3.71 3.14 -6.70
C LEU A 54 4.03 2.96 -8.19
N GLN A 55 3.33 3.67 -9.08
CA GLN A 55 3.43 3.52 -10.54
C GLN A 55 3.17 2.07 -11.00
N MET A 56 2.22 1.41 -10.35
CA MET A 56 1.80 0.04 -10.64
C MET A 56 0.30 0.01 -10.88
N SER A 57 -0.22 -0.98 -11.61
CA SER A 57 -1.67 -1.09 -11.78
C SER A 57 -2.33 -1.64 -10.52
N GLU A 58 -3.59 -1.22 -10.27
CA GLU A 58 -4.38 -1.75 -9.15
C GLU A 58 -4.53 -3.29 -9.24
N LYS A 59 -4.67 -3.83 -10.47
CA LYS A 59 -4.80 -5.27 -10.73
C LYS A 59 -3.54 -6.06 -10.36
N GLU A 60 -2.35 -5.47 -10.52
CA GLU A 60 -1.09 -6.11 -10.11
C GLU A 60 -0.93 -6.16 -8.60
N LEU A 61 -1.37 -5.08 -7.92
CA LEU A 61 -1.26 -4.94 -6.47
C LEU A 61 -2.34 -5.73 -5.71
N TRP A 62 -3.54 -5.86 -6.28
CA TRP A 62 -4.69 -6.57 -5.72
C TRP A 62 -5.42 -7.40 -6.80
N PRO A 63 -4.90 -8.57 -7.19
CA PRO A 63 -5.47 -9.35 -8.30
C PRO A 63 -6.84 -9.99 -8.00
N ASN A 64 -7.21 -10.11 -6.73
CA ASN A 64 -8.40 -10.83 -6.25
C ASN A 64 -9.50 -9.91 -5.68
N VAL A 65 -9.41 -8.61 -5.95
CA VAL A 65 -10.30 -7.58 -5.40
C VAL A 65 -11.13 -6.95 -6.52
#